data_AF-A0A0C2H2C0-F1
#
_entry.id   AF-A0A0C2H2C0-F1
#
_cell.length_a   1.000
_cell.length_b   1.000
_cell.length_c   1.000
_cell.angle_alpha   90.00
_cell.angle_beta   90.00
_cell.angle_gamma   90.00
#
_symmetry.space_group_name_H-M   'P 1'
#
loop_
_entity.id
_entity.type
_entity.pdbx_description
1 polymer ?
#
loop_
_entity_poly.entity_id
_entity_poly.type
_entity_poly.pdbx_seq_one_letter_code
_entity_poly.pdbx_strand_id
1 'polypeptide(L)'
;MQTRWKVNNSSNRKRALDYVLEQLMASGNWDSSPCFVFGDLNFRLDSTSFLNRLTERASAHPLEEPHGSVADGLLCEGSTATCDTLRRTVSAIEFRRDSQNDISSGCVLRIERKRFDYFNQKKLLNDWKSYLEDDREAANFKQLHELPINFPPTYPWSENPDESEVMMKTRAPAWCDRVLMNASAYAVVKKGNPSYSSFGRDVCTGDHKPVALAFSLSV
;
A
#
# COMPACT_ATOMS: atom_id res chain seq x y z
N MET A 1 18.85 -11.06 10.83
CA MET A 1 19.40 -10.61 9.53
C MET A 1 18.39 -9.65 8.91
N GLN A 2 18.65 -8.35 8.96
CA GLN A 2 17.69 -7.30 8.64
C GLN A 2 17.80 -6.95 7.15
N THR A 3 16.96 -7.55 6.31
CA THR A 3 16.97 -7.29 4.86
C THR A 3 16.44 -5.89 4.55
N ARG A 4 17.36 -5.04 4.11
CA ARG A 4 17.20 -3.64 3.70
C ARG A 4 16.46 -3.55 2.35
N TRP A 5 15.14 -3.78 2.34
CA TRP A 5 14.29 -3.62 1.14
C TRP A 5 13.59 -2.25 1.03
N LYS A 6 13.79 -1.32 1.99
CA LYS A 6 13.13 -0.01 2.02
C LYS A 6 14.02 1.16 1.53
N VAL A 7 14.52 1.11 0.30
CA VAL A 7 15.11 2.31 -0.32
C VAL A 7 14.54 2.47 -1.73
N ASN A 8 13.35 3.12 -1.85
CA ASN A 8 13.22 4.44 -2.48
C ASN A 8 11.76 4.90 -2.71
N ASN A 9 10.76 4.02 -2.81
CA ASN A 9 9.41 4.47 -3.20
C ASN A 9 8.61 5.14 -2.08
N SER A 10 8.64 4.62 -0.85
CA SER A 10 8.00 5.29 0.30
C SER A 10 8.70 6.63 0.61
N SER A 11 10.02 6.72 0.45
CA SER A 11 10.78 7.97 0.53
C SER A 11 10.34 8.98 -0.54
N ASN A 12 10.15 8.54 -1.79
CA ASN A 12 9.69 9.40 -2.87
C ASN A 12 8.26 9.92 -2.63
N ARG A 13 7.32 9.06 -2.22
CA ARG A 13 5.96 9.48 -1.84
C ARG A 13 5.99 10.49 -0.70
N LYS A 14 6.80 10.20 0.33
CA LYS A 14 6.95 11.10 1.46
C LYS A 14 7.45 12.46 1.02
N ARG A 15 8.55 12.50 0.27
CA ARG A 15 9.15 13.74 -0.26
C ARG A 15 8.18 14.52 -1.15
N ALA A 16 7.41 13.83 -1.98
CA ALA A 16 6.41 14.48 -2.84
C ALA A 16 5.33 15.16 -2.01
N LEU A 17 4.78 14.48 -1.00
CA LEU A 17 3.78 15.07 -0.13
C LEU A 17 4.37 16.14 0.80
N ASP A 18 5.59 15.97 1.30
CA ASP A 18 6.32 17.02 2.04
C ASP A 18 6.41 18.30 1.20
N TYR A 19 6.84 18.19 -0.06
CA TYR A 19 6.91 19.33 -0.98
C TYR A 19 5.56 20.02 -1.16
N VAL A 20 4.48 19.25 -1.39
CA VAL A 20 3.13 19.82 -1.50
C VAL A 20 2.73 20.58 -0.24
N LEU A 21 3.00 20.01 0.94
CA LEU A 21 2.67 20.64 2.22
C LEU A 21 3.49 21.91 2.45
N GLU A 22 4.78 21.91 2.11
CA GLU A 22 5.63 23.11 2.15
C GLU A 22 5.07 24.23 1.26
N GLN A 23 4.64 23.92 0.04
CA GLN A 23 4.03 24.90 -0.86
C GLN A 23 2.71 25.46 -0.30
N LEU A 24 1.85 24.59 0.26
CA LEU A 24 0.59 25.00 0.87
C LEU A 24 0.83 25.90 2.10
N MET A 25 1.79 25.57 2.95
CA MET A 25 2.17 26.39 4.11
C MET A 25 2.75 27.74 3.71
N ALA A 26 3.63 27.76 2.70
CA ALA A 26 4.22 28.99 2.18
C ALA A 26 3.19 29.96 1.56
N SER A 27 2.04 29.44 1.09
CA SER A 27 0.96 30.27 0.54
C SER A 27 0.27 31.18 1.57
N GLY A 28 0.51 30.98 2.87
CA GLY A 28 -0.06 31.78 3.96
C GLY A 28 -1.50 31.41 4.35
N ASN A 29 -2.14 30.50 3.63
CA ASN A 29 -3.52 30.09 3.89
C ASN A 29 -3.66 28.86 4.80
N TRP A 30 -2.55 28.19 5.14
CA TRP A 30 -2.57 26.92 5.85
C TRP A 30 -3.19 27.01 7.25
N ASP A 31 -2.87 28.04 8.02
CA ASP A 31 -3.41 28.19 9.38
C ASP A 31 -4.71 29.00 9.42
N SER A 32 -4.95 29.82 8.40
CA SER A 32 -6.08 30.74 8.35
C SER A 32 -7.34 30.16 7.71
N SER A 33 -7.22 29.06 6.95
CA SER A 33 -8.33 28.46 6.21
C SER A 33 -8.40 26.94 6.39
N PRO A 34 -9.60 26.34 6.44
CA PRO A 34 -9.77 24.89 6.28
C PRO A 34 -9.11 24.40 4.98
N CYS A 35 -8.20 23.44 5.08
CA CYS A 35 -7.50 22.84 3.94
C CYS A 35 -7.70 21.33 3.90
N PHE A 36 -7.98 20.81 2.70
CA PHE A 36 -8.14 19.40 2.40
C PHE A 36 -7.12 18.96 1.34
N VAL A 37 -6.46 17.83 1.57
CA VAL A 37 -5.58 17.16 0.62
C VAL A 37 -6.16 15.77 0.37
N PHE A 38 -6.59 15.49 -0.85
CA PHE A 38 -7.28 14.24 -1.17
C PHE A 38 -6.86 13.66 -2.52
N GLY A 39 -7.06 12.35 -2.69
CA GLY A 39 -6.78 11.61 -3.91
C GLY A 39 -6.04 10.30 -3.66
N ASP A 40 -5.51 9.70 -4.74
CA ASP A 40 -4.60 8.55 -4.68
C ASP A 40 -3.21 9.01 -4.24
N LEU A 41 -2.93 8.92 -2.94
CA LEU A 41 -1.62 9.21 -2.36
C LEU A 41 -0.65 8.03 -2.49
N ASN A 42 -1.13 6.89 -3.01
CA ASN A 42 -0.35 5.68 -3.24
C ASN A 42 0.33 5.15 -1.96
N PHE A 43 -0.24 5.46 -0.79
CA PHE A 43 0.25 4.98 0.50
C PHE A 43 0.24 3.46 0.58
N ARG A 44 1.26 2.90 1.24
CA ARG A 44 1.44 1.45 1.35
C ARG A 44 1.56 1.03 2.80
N LEU A 45 1.17 -0.21 3.08
CA LEU A 45 1.37 -0.84 4.38
C LEU A 45 2.86 -0.94 4.71
N ASP A 46 3.16 -0.97 6.01
CA ASP A 46 4.47 -1.36 6.53
C ASP A 46 4.74 -2.81 6.12
N SER A 47 5.54 -2.97 5.05
CA SER A 47 5.79 -4.27 4.45
C SER A 47 6.37 -5.29 5.43
N THR A 48 7.18 -4.85 6.40
CA THR A 48 7.82 -5.77 7.34
C THR A 48 6.80 -6.35 8.31
N SER A 49 6.02 -5.49 8.97
CA SER A 49 4.96 -5.88 9.91
C SER A 49 3.87 -6.70 9.20
N PHE A 50 3.43 -6.23 8.03
CA PHE A 50 2.40 -6.89 7.25
C PHE A 50 2.84 -8.27 6.74
N LEU A 51 4.05 -8.41 6.18
CA LEU A 51 4.54 -9.71 5.71
C LEU A 51 4.69 -10.70 6.86
N ASN A 52 5.29 -10.27 7.98
CA ASN A 52 5.43 -11.12 9.17
C ASN A 52 4.07 -11.66 9.65
N ARG A 53 3.00 -10.84 9.60
CA ARG A 53 1.64 -11.26 9.95
C ARG A 53 1.13 -12.38 9.04
N LEU A 54 1.38 -12.28 7.73
CA LEU A 54 0.91 -13.27 6.77
C LEU A 54 1.75 -14.55 6.78
N THR A 55 3.01 -14.45 7.16
CA THR A 55 4.00 -15.52 7.01
C THR A 55 4.54 -16.02 8.36
N GLU A 56 3.83 -15.77 9.47
CA GLU A 56 4.27 -16.09 10.85
C GLU A 56 4.81 -17.53 11.01
N ARG A 57 4.25 -18.50 10.28
CA ARG A 57 4.63 -19.92 10.32
C ARG A 57 5.26 -20.42 9.02
N ALA A 58 5.76 -19.52 8.19
CA ALA A 58 6.31 -19.84 6.88
C ALA A 58 7.73 -19.32 6.73
N SER A 59 8.56 -20.10 6.05
CA SER A 59 9.95 -19.74 5.73
C SER A 59 10.02 -19.13 4.34
N ALA A 60 10.91 -18.15 4.16
CA ALA A 60 11.13 -17.52 2.86
C ALA A 60 12.06 -18.37 1.98
N HIS A 61 11.64 -18.63 0.75
CA HIS A 61 12.38 -19.34 -0.28
C HIS A 61 12.50 -18.43 -1.52
N PRO A 62 13.63 -17.74 -1.68
CA PRO A 62 13.92 -16.99 -2.90
C PRO A 62 13.99 -17.95 -4.09
N LEU A 63 13.41 -17.54 -5.22
CA LEU A 63 13.50 -18.24 -6.50
C LEU A 63 14.39 -17.44 -7.43
N GLU A 64 15.35 -18.14 -8.05
CA GLU A 64 16.26 -17.55 -9.03
C GLU A 64 15.71 -17.70 -10.46
N GLU A 65 16.04 -16.77 -11.34
CA GLU A 65 15.79 -16.93 -12.78
C GLU A 65 16.54 -18.16 -13.32
N PRO A 66 15.90 -19.07 -14.06
CA PRO A 66 16.61 -20.07 -14.83
C PRO A 66 17.28 -19.37 -16.03
N HIS A 67 18.56 -19.06 -15.84
CA HIS A 67 19.53 -18.59 -16.84
C HIS A 67 19.50 -17.10 -17.17
N GLY A 68 20.67 -16.47 -17.00
CA GLY A 68 20.93 -15.11 -17.47
C GLY A 68 20.62 -14.99 -18.95
N SER A 69 19.56 -14.24 -19.26
CA SER A 69 19.33 -13.77 -20.62
C SER A 69 20.48 -12.82 -20.98
N VAL A 70 21.37 -13.29 -21.85
CA VAL A 70 22.35 -12.47 -22.55
C VAL A 70 21.59 -11.64 -23.58
N ALA A 71 20.91 -10.61 -23.10
CA ALA A 71 20.26 -9.61 -23.93
C ALA A 71 20.33 -8.27 -23.20
N ASP A 72 21.53 -7.67 -23.22
CA ASP A 72 21.79 -6.34 -23.76
C ASP A 72 23.16 -5.89 -23.24
N GLY A 73 24.18 -6.03 -24.09
CA GLY A 73 25.54 -5.67 -23.78
C GLY A 73 25.74 -4.17 -23.95
N LEU A 74 25.67 -3.41 -22.86
CA LEU A 74 26.32 -2.10 -22.74
C LEU A 74 26.94 -2.00 -21.34
N LEU A 75 28.24 -2.25 -21.27
CA LEU A 75 29.07 -2.04 -20.10
C LEU A 75 29.25 -0.53 -19.89
N CYS A 76 28.70 0.01 -18.81
CA CYS A 76 29.20 1.25 -18.22
C CYS A 76 30.08 0.87 -17.03
N GLU A 77 31.39 1.05 -17.19
CA GLU A 77 32.35 0.96 -16.11
C GLU A 77 32.11 2.12 -15.13
N GLY A 78 31.87 1.79 -13.86
CA GLY A 78 31.91 2.78 -12.78
C GLY A 78 30.81 2.63 -11.75
N SER A 79 31.19 2.03 -10.61
CA SER A 79 30.58 2.19 -9.28
C SER A 79 29.41 1.26 -8.88
N THR A 80 29.62 0.60 -7.72
CA THR A 80 28.61 -0.03 -6.83
C THR A 80 27.83 -1.29 -7.30
N ALA A 81 28.49 -2.23 -7.99
CA ALA A 81 27.82 -3.41 -8.58
C ALA A 81 27.36 -4.53 -7.60
N THR A 82 27.76 -4.57 -6.33
CA THR A 82 27.49 -5.76 -5.50
C THR A 82 26.05 -5.86 -4.96
N CYS A 83 25.34 -4.73 -4.81
CA CYS A 83 23.97 -4.74 -4.27
C CYS A 83 22.89 -4.85 -5.36
N ASP A 84 23.13 -4.27 -6.54
CA ASP A 84 22.18 -4.36 -7.67
C ASP A 84 22.24 -5.70 -8.40
N THR A 85 23.38 -6.41 -8.37
CA THR A 85 23.49 -7.75 -8.96
C THR A 85 22.65 -8.78 -8.19
N LEU A 86 22.54 -8.66 -6.87
CA LEU A 86 21.71 -9.56 -6.03
C LEU A 86 20.20 -9.33 -6.25
N ARG A 87 19.79 -8.12 -6.64
CA ARG A 87 18.41 -7.83 -7.07
C ARG A 87 18.07 -8.39 -8.45
N ARG A 88 19.07 -8.67 -9.29
CA ARG A 88 18.88 -9.19 -10.65
C ARG A 88 18.66 -10.71 -10.71
N THR A 89 19.01 -11.47 -9.67
CA THR A 89 18.90 -12.94 -9.70
C THR A 89 17.60 -13.47 -9.11
N VAL A 90 17.03 -12.81 -8.09
CA VAL A 90 15.79 -13.25 -7.43
C VAL A 90 14.56 -12.73 -8.19
N SER A 91 13.87 -13.62 -8.90
CA SER A 91 12.67 -13.30 -9.69
C SER A 91 11.40 -13.25 -8.84
N ALA A 92 11.37 -14.09 -7.80
CA ALA A 92 10.24 -14.25 -6.90
C ALA A 92 10.71 -14.69 -5.51
N ILE A 93 9.87 -14.48 -4.50
CA ILE A 93 10.03 -15.05 -3.17
C ILE A 93 8.75 -15.80 -2.84
N GLU A 94 8.88 -17.05 -2.42
CA GLU A 94 7.78 -17.86 -1.90
C GLU A 94 7.95 -18.08 -0.40
N PHE A 95 6.90 -17.82 0.37
CA PHE A 95 6.81 -18.19 1.77
C PHE A 95 6.10 -19.53 1.87
N ARG A 96 6.77 -20.55 2.39
CA ARG A 96 6.24 -21.91 2.46
C ARG A 96 6.20 -22.42 3.90
N ARG A 97 5.16 -23.18 4.23
CA ARG A 97 5.09 -23.98 5.46
C ARG A 97 5.73 -25.32 5.22
N ASP A 98 6.40 -25.84 6.23
CA ASP A 98 6.85 -27.24 6.24
C ASP A 98 5.61 -28.13 6.33
N SER A 99 5.21 -28.72 5.22
CA SER A 99 4.18 -29.77 5.18
C SER A 99 4.88 -31.09 4.90
N GLN A 100 4.62 -32.12 5.72
CA GLN A 100 5.27 -33.42 5.58
C GLN A 100 4.82 -34.21 4.34
N ASN A 101 3.72 -33.84 3.67
CA ASN A 101 3.07 -34.72 2.68
C ASN A 101 2.76 -34.12 1.31
N ASP A 102 3.04 -32.84 1.03
CA ASP A 102 2.84 -32.32 -0.33
C ASP A 102 3.67 -31.05 -0.62
N ILE A 103 4.57 -31.15 -1.60
CA ILE A 103 5.46 -30.05 -2.07
C ILE A 103 4.64 -28.96 -2.78
N SER A 104 3.43 -29.28 -3.24
CA SER A 104 2.53 -28.36 -3.94
C SER A 104 1.62 -27.53 -3.01
N SER A 105 1.34 -28.02 -1.79
CA SER A 105 0.31 -27.45 -0.90
C SER A 105 0.84 -26.48 0.18
N GLY A 106 2.16 -26.26 0.26
CA GLY A 106 2.80 -25.50 1.35
C GLY A 106 2.92 -23.98 1.12
N CYS A 107 2.68 -23.46 -0.08
CA CYS A 107 2.91 -22.04 -0.39
C CYS A 107 1.83 -21.14 0.24
N VAL A 108 2.26 -20.26 1.13
CA VAL A 108 1.42 -19.29 1.84
C VAL A 108 1.33 -17.97 1.07
N LEU A 109 2.46 -17.51 0.52
CA LEU A 109 2.54 -16.23 -0.17
C LEU A 109 3.63 -16.28 -1.24
N ARG A 110 3.30 -15.92 -2.48
CA ARG A 110 4.30 -15.63 -3.52
C ARG A 110 4.31 -14.14 -3.85
N ILE A 111 5.51 -13.57 -3.88
CA ILE A 111 5.76 -12.18 -4.24
C ILE A 111 6.72 -12.14 -5.41
N GLU A 112 6.35 -11.44 -6.48
CA GLU A 112 7.21 -11.16 -7.63
C GLU A 112 6.78 -9.83 -8.28
N ARG A 113 7.42 -9.46 -9.40
CA ARG A 113 7.07 -8.23 -10.11
C ARG A 113 5.59 -8.27 -10.53
N LYS A 114 4.80 -7.32 -10.02
CA LYS A 114 3.35 -7.21 -10.23
C LYS A 114 2.56 -8.44 -9.76
N ARG A 115 3.04 -9.13 -8.72
CA ARG A 115 2.29 -10.22 -8.08
C ARG A 115 2.45 -10.22 -6.57
N PHE A 116 1.33 -10.48 -5.91
CA PHE A 116 1.15 -10.69 -4.49
C PHE A 116 0.06 -11.76 -4.33
N ASP A 117 0.49 -13.01 -4.35
CA ASP A 117 -0.40 -14.17 -4.40
C ASP A 117 -0.42 -14.86 -3.04
N TYR A 118 -1.25 -14.33 -2.15
CA TYR A 118 -1.56 -14.94 -0.87
C TYR A 118 -2.58 -16.07 -1.07
N PHE A 119 -2.35 -17.23 -0.43
CA PHE A 119 -3.17 -18.43 -0.63
C PHE A 119 -4.66 -18.22 -0.30
N ASN A 120 -4.98 -17.29 0.62
CA ASN A 120 -6.34 -17.02 1.06
C ASN A 120 -6.70 -15.53 0.92
N GLN A 121 -6.87 -15.08 -0.33
CA GLN A 121 -7.22 -13.68 -0.66
C GLN A 121 -8.52 -13.21 0.02
N LYS A 122 -9.54 -14.09 0.11
CA LYS A 122 -10.81 -13.77 0.79
C LYS A 122 -10.58 -13.40 2.25
N LYS A 123 -9.65 -14.07 2.94
CA LYS A 123 -9.28 -13.72 4.31
C LYS A 123 -8.64 -12.34 4.43
N LEU A 124 -7.79 -11.93 3.47
CA LEU A 124 -7.24 -10.57 3.46
C LEU A 124 -8.35 -9.52 3.40
N LEU A 125 -9.38 -9.76 2.59
CA LEU A 125 -10.50 -8.83 2.50
C LEU A 125 -11.42 -8.90 3.73
N ASN A 126 -11.64 -10.06 4.35
CA ASN A 126 -12.54 -10.18 5.49
C ASN A 126 -11.91 -9.68 6.79
N ASP A 127 -10.61 -9.90 6.98
CA ASP A 127 -9.89 -9.60 8.22
C ASP A 127 -9.10 -8.28 8.12
N TRP A 128 -9.50 -7.36 7.24
CA TRP A 128 -8.73 -6.15 6.94
C TRP A 128 -8.40 -5.29 8.17
N LYS A 129 -9.30 -5.27 9.15
CA LYS A 129 -9.09 -4.55 10.41
C LYS A 129 -7.85 -5.04 11.16
N SER A 130 -7.48 -6.31 11.01
CA SER A 130 -6.33 -6.90 11.70
C SER A 130 -4.99 -6.34 11.24
N TYR A 131 -4.90 -5.78 10.03
CA TYR A 131 -3.68 -5.20 9.47
C TYR A 131 -3.81 -3.70 9.14
N LEU A 132 -4.91 -3.05 9.53
CA LEU A 132 -5.03 -1.59 9.39
C LEU A 132 -3.92 -0.86 10.15
N GLU A 133 -3.43 -1.41 11.27
CA GLU A 133 -2.28 -0.87 12.01
C GLU A 133 -0.95 -0.87 11.23
N ASP A 134 -0.89 -1.59 10.12
CA ASP A 134 0.24 -1.58 9.20
C ASP A 134 0.16 -0.37 8.24
N ASP A 135 -0.97 0.33 8.13
CA ASP A 135 -1.10 1.59 7.40
C ASP A 135 -0.52 2.77 8.21
N ARG A 136 0.78 3.03 8.01
CA ARG A 136 1.54 3.99 8.84
C ARG A 136 2.03 5.23 8.08
N GLU A 137 1.85 5.29 6.76
CA GLU A 137 2.46 6.37 5.96
C GLU A 137 1.87 7.74 6.29
N ALA A 138 0.54 7.85 6.46
CA ALA A 138 -0.13 9.09 6.85
C ALA A 138 0.39 9.66 8.19
N ALA A 139 0.75 8.78 9.14
CA ALA A 139 1.24 9.18 10.47
C ALA A 139 2.61 9.89 10.45
N ASN A 140 3.31 9.89 9.31
CA ASN A 140 4.55 10.64 9.12
C ASN A 140 4.31 12.16 8.98
N PHE A 141 3.08 12.59 8.69
CA PHE A 141 2.72 13.99 8.45
C PHE A 141 1.92 14.54 9.64
N LYS A 142 2.62 15.07 10.65
CA LYS A 142 2.01 15.52 11.91
C LYS A 142 1.07 16.72 11.76
N GLN A 143 1.23 17.49 10.70
CA GLN A 143 0.37 18.61 10.33
C GLN A 143 -0.96 18.17 9.71
N LEU A 144 -1.07 16.90 9.30
CA LEU A 144 -2.26 16.33 8.69
C LEU A 144 -3.05 15.51 9.69
N HIS A 145 -4.36 15.57 9.55
CA HIS A 145 -5.34 14.83 10.32
C HIS A 145 -6.23 14.03 9.38
N GLU A 146 -6.73 12.91 9.87
CA GLU A 146 -7.65 12.04 9.13
C GLU A 146 -8.73 11.52 10.09
N LEU A 147 -9.92 11.24 9.56
CA LEU A 147 -10.94 10.52 10.33
C LEU A 147 -10.56 9.03 10.41
N PRO A 148 -11.01 8.31 11.46
CA PRO A 148 -10.77 6.88 11.55
C PRO A 148 -11.27 6.13 10.31
N ILE A 149 -10.40 5.33 9.71
CA ILE A 149 -10.77 4.46 8.58
C ILE A 149 -11.59 3.30 9.13
N ASN A 150 -12.82 3.17 8.63
CA ASN A 150 -13.72 2.05 8.96
C ASN A 150 -14.21 1.30 7.70
N PHE A 151 -13.40 1.30 6.64
CA PHE A 151 -13.67 0.66 5.35
C PHE A 151 -12.47 -0.19 4.88
N PRO A 152 -12.69 -1.23 4.05
CA PRO A 152 -11.61 -2.09 3.57
C PRO A 152 -10.61 -1.33 2.67
N PRO A 153 -9.44 -1.92 2.35
CA PRO A 153 -8.48 -1.35 1.42
C PRO A 153 -9.13 -0.89 0.11
N THR A 154 -8.66 0.21 -0.44
CA THR A 154 -9.21 0.80 -1.67
C THR A 154 -8.55 0.27 -2.93
N TYR A 155 -7.47 -0.51 -2.79
CA TYR A 155 -6.65 -1.05 -3.88
C TYR A 155 -5.99 -2.39 -3.48
N PRO A 156 -5.76 -3.36 -4.40
CA PRO A 156 -6.14 -3.38 -5.82
C PRO A 156 -7.40 -4.21 -6.08
N TRP A 157 -8.53 -3.61 -6.45
CA TRP A 157 -9.76 -4.33 -6.73
C TRP A 157 -9.79 -4.91 -8.15
N SER A 158 -10.64 -5.93 -8.37
CA SER A 158 -10.81 -6.51 -9.70
C SER A 158 -11.37 -5.49 -10.69
N GLU A 159 -10.77 -5.46 -11.87
CA GLU A 159 -11.28 -4.72 -13.03
C GLU A 159 -12.23 -5.58 -13.90
N ASN A 160 -12.49 -6.83 -13.49
CA ASN A 160 -13.49 -7.68 -14.12
C ASN A 160 -14.87 -7.41 -13.50
N PRO A 161 -15.88 -6.96 -14.28
CA PRO A 161 -17.23 -6.74 -13.78
C PRO A 161 -17.87 -7.95 -13.10
N ASP A 162 -17.54 -9.17 -13.53
CA ASP A 162 -18.09 -10.41 -12.96
C ASP A 162 -17.42 -10.79 -11.61
N GLU A 163 -16.35 -10.09 -11.24
CA GLU A 163 -15.57 -10.33 -10.01
C GLU A 163 -15.34 -9.03 -9.22
N SER A 164 -16.26 -8.06 -9.31
CA SER A 164 -16.11 -6.70 -8.76
C SER A 164 -15.81 -6.63 -7.25
N GLU A 165 -16.15 -7.68 -6.51
CA GLU A 165 -16.01 -7.81 -5.05
C GLU A 165 -14.69 -8.45 -4.58
N VAL A 166 -13.79 -8.84 -5.49
CA VAL A 166 -12.48 -9.43 -5.11
C VAL A 166 -11.32 -8.49 -5.37
N MET A 167 -10.22 -8.69 -4.65
CA MET A 167 -8.96 -7.99 -4.91
C MET A 167 -8.09 -8.78 -5.90
N MET A 168 -7.42 -8.06 -6.78
CA MET A 168 -6.40 -8.61 -7.66
C MET A 168 -5.17 -9.07 -6.88
N LYS A 169 -4.45 -10.02 -7.45
CA LYS A 169 -3.21 -10.56 -6.89
C LYS A 169 -1.98 -9.80 -7.35
N THR A 170 -2.11 -8.53 -7.75
CA THR A 170 -1.02 -7.77 -8.35
C THR A 170 -0.14 -7.07 -7.33
N ARG A 171 -0.70 -6.72 -6.16
CA ARG A 171 -0.06 -6.01 -5.05
C ARG A 171 -0.69 -6.39 -3.72
N ALA A 172 0.02 -6.09 -2.63
CA ALA A 172 -0.57 -6.10 -1.30
C ALA A 172 -1.73 -5.09 -1.22
N PRO A 173 -2.79 -5.39 -0.45
CA PRO A 173 -3.87 -4.44 -0.20
C PRO A 173 -3.34 -3.13 0.40
N ALA A 174 -3.97 -2.01 0.05
CA ALA A 174 -3.60 -0.70 0.58
C ALA A 174 -4.78 0.30 0.61
N TRP A 175 -4.70 1.27 1.51
CA TRP A 175 -5.56 2.46 1.55
C TRP A 175 -4.84 3.61 0.85
N CYS A 176 -4.86 3.58 -0.48
CA CYS A 176 -4.19 4.57 -1.32
C CYS A 176 -4.98 5.88 -1.40
N ASP A 177 -6.31 5.78 -1.37
CA ASP A 177 -7.24 6.88 -1.61
C ASP A 177 -7.66 7.50 -0.27
N ARG A 178 -7.33 8.78 -0.05
CA ARG A 178 -7.42 9.42 1.27
C ARG A 178 -8.02 10.81 1.21
N VAL A 179 -8.58 11.26 2.33
CA VAL A 179 -8.93 12.66 2.58
C VAL A 179 -8.24 13.12 3.86
N LEU A 180 -7.13 13.85 3.70
CA LEU A 180 -6.34 14.42 4.77
C LEU A 180 -6.68 15.89 4.96
N MET A 181 -6.57 16.38 6.19
CA MET A 181 -7.02 17.71 6.59
C MET A 181 -5.96 18.43 7.41
N ASN A 182 -5.87 19.75 7.30
CA ASN A 182 -5.20 20.53 8.35
C ASN A 182 -6.04 20.56 9.64
N ALA A 183 -5.48 21.09 10.72
CA ALA A 183 -6.16 21.15 12.02
C ALA A 183 -7.51 21.91 11.96
N SER A 184 -7.56 23.02 11.21
CA SER A 184 -8.76 23.84 11.04
C SER A 184 -9.89 23.09 10.35
N ALA A 185 -9.63 22.45 9.19
CA ALA A 185 -10.60 21.63 8.49
C ALA A 185 -11.08 20.45 9.34
N TYR A 186 -10.16 19.77 10.02
CA TYR A 186 -10.51 18.63 10.87
C TYR A 186 -11.48 19.03 12.00
N ALA A 187 -11.29 20.21 12.60
CA ALA A 187 -12.17 20.72 13.64
C ALA A 187 -13.59 21.02 13.12
N VAL A 188 -13.71 21.57 11.90
CA VAL A 188 -15.00 21.81 11.24
C VAL A 188 -15.69 20.48 10.93
N VAL A 189 -14.97 19.56 10.29
CA VAL A 189 -15.48 18.24 9.89
C VAL A 189 -16.01 17.46 11.10
N LYS A 190 -15.27 17.45 12.22
CA LYS A 190 -15.70 16.76 13.44
C LYS A 190 -17.02 17.28 14.02
N LYS A 191 -17.28 18.58 13.92
CA LYS A 191 -18.54 19.19 14.38
C LYS A 191 -19.71 18.87 13.45
N GLY A 192 -19.42 18.59 12.18
CA GLY A 192 -20.41 18.37 11.13
C GLY A 192 -20.99 16.97 11.03
N ASN A 193 -20.89 16.12 12.06
CA ASN A 193 -21.35 14.72 12.02
C ASN A 193 -20.84 13.97 10.77
N PRO A 194 -19.52 13.79 10.64
CA PRO A 194 -18.91 13.38 9.38
C PRO A 194 -19.15 11.89 9.07
N SER A 195 -19.23 11.58 7.79
CA SER A 195 -19.20 10.23 7.23
C SER A 195 -17.98 10.09 6.32
N TYR A 196 -17.11 9.14 6.63
CA TYR A 196 -15.89 8.83 5.87
C TYR A 196 -15.90 7.37 5.45
N SER A 197 -16.05 7.10 4.15
CA SER A 197 -16.21 5.74 3.63
C SER A 197 -15.61 5.58 2.23
N SER A 198 -15.33 4.33 1.86
CA SER A 198 -15.19 3.93 0.46
C SER A 198 -16.52 3.43 -0.10
N PHE A 199 -16.67 3.51 -1.42
CA PHE A 199 -17.90 3.19 -2.15
C PHE A 199 -17.64 2.27 -3.34
N GLY A 200 -18.69 1.63 -3.83
CA GLY A 200 -18.63 0.78 -5.04
C GLY A 200 -17.96 -0.57 -4.80
N ARG A 201 -18.07 -1.15 -3.60
CA ARG A 201 -17.52 -2.49 -3.31
C ARG A 201 -18.03 -3.55 -4.30
N ASP A 202 -19.30 -3.46 -4.64
CA ASP A 202 -20.07 -4.32 -5.54
C ASP A 202 -20.02 -3.88 -7.01
N VAL A 203 -19.42 -2.72 -7.30
CA VAL A 203 -19.37 -2.14 -8.65
C VAL A 203 -17.93 -2.12 -9.17
N CYS A 204 -17.71 -2.53 -10.41
CA CYS A 204 -16.40 -2.41 -11.04
C CYS A 204 -16.11 -0.95 -11.43
N THR A 205 -15.41 -0.21 -10.56
CA THR A 205 -14.98 1.18 -10.78
C THR A 205 -13.54 1.30 -11.29
N GLY A 206 -12.88 0.17 -11.54
CA GLY A 206 -11.43 0.07 -11.75
C GLY A 206 -10.73 -0.63 -10.57
N ASP A 207 -9.41 -0.61 -10.56
CA ASP A 207 -8.60 -1.22 -9.50
C ASP A 207 -8.54 -0.40 -8.21
N HIS A 208 -9.09 0.81 -8.23
CA HIS A 208 -9.32 1.67 -7.08
C HIS A 208 -10.82 1.81 -6.76
N LYS A 209 -11.15 1.84 -5.47
CA LYS A 209 -12.49 2.18 -4.97
C LYS A 209 -12.54 3.63 -4.49
N PRO A 210 -13.50 4.45 -4.97
CA PRO A 210 -13.64 5.84 -4.56
C PRO A 210 -13.81 5.98 -3.04
N VAL A 211 -13.20 7.02 -2.48
CA VAL A 211 -13.35 7.44 -1.08
C VAL A 211 -14.04 8.79 -1.02
N ALA A 212 -15.01 8.94 -0.13
CA ALA A 212 -15.69 10.21 0.09
C ALA A 212 -15.76 10.58 1.58
N LEU A 213 -15.66 11.88 1.82
CA LEU A 213 -15.90 12.52 3.10
C LEU A 213 -17.09 13.47 2.96
N ALA A 214 -18.14 13.23 3.73
CA ALA A 214 -19.30 14.11 3.82
C ALA A 214 -19.45 14.62 5.26
N PHE A 215 -19.85 15.88 5.42
CA PHE A 215 -20.12 16.49 6.71
C PHE A 215 -21.08 17.68 6.54
N SER A 216 -21.81 18.01 7.60
CA SER A 216 -22.72 19.15 7.66
C SER A 216 -21.96 20.42 8.01
N LEU A 217 -22.21 21.49 7.27
CA LEU A 217 -21.77 22.84 7.63
C LEU A 217 -22.85 23.48 8.51
N SER A 218 -22.48 23.85 9.73
CA SER A 218 -23.29 24.80 10.50
C SER A 218 -23.07 26.19 9.89
N VAL A 219 -24.08 26.67 9.16
CA VAL A 219 -24.15 28.05 8.66
C VAL A 219 -24.61 28.97 9.77
#